data_AF-A0A6A1Q9F1-F1
#
_entry.id   AF-A0A6A1Q9F1-F1
#
_cell.length_a   1.000
_cell.length_b   1.000
_cell.length_c   1.000
_cell.angle_alpha   90.00
_cell.angle_beta   90.00
_cell.angle_gamma   90.00
#
_symmetry.space_group_name_H-M   'P 1'
#
loop_
_entity.id
_entity.type
_entity.pdbx_description
1 polymer ?
#
loop_
_entity_poly.entity_id
_entity_poly.type
_entity_poly.pdbx_seq_one_letter_code
_entity_poly.pdbx_strand_id
1 'polypeptide(L)'
;MSSSRLGLRLAVCLLNISEARRKYIVENVAKAALLEKNGQKHPEVSVLNIFSDQEYNRSVITIAASVAELGKISVSFFLHMSFGEGSAS
;
A
#
# COMPACT_ATOMS: atom_id res chain seq x y z
N MET A 1 -9.41 -4.05 -38.21
CA MET A 1 -9.71 -4.63 -36.88
C MET A 1 -9.56 -3.53 -35.85
N SER A 2 -10.64 -3.12 -35.19
CA SER A 2 -10.56 -2.14 -34.10
C SER A 2 -9.90 -2.82 -32.91
N SER A 3 -8.67 -2.43 -32.58
CA SER A 3 -8.01 -2.87 -31.36
C SER A 3 -8.74 -2.23 -30.18
N SER A 4 -9.57 -3.01 -29.49
CA SER A 4 -10.10 -2.62 -28.19
C SER A 4 -8.91 -2.51 -27.23
N ARG A 5 -8.29 -1.32 -27.16
CA ARG A 5 -7.37 -0.99 -26.08
C ARG A 5 -8.20 -0.98 -24.81
N LEU A 6 -8.24 -2.11 -24.11
CA LEU A 6 -8.68 -2.14 -22.72
C LEU A 6 -7.70 -1.25 -21.96
N GLY A 7 -8.05 0.03 -21.83
CA GLY A 7 -7.24 0.99 -21.09
C GLY A 7 -7.03 0.46 -19.67
N LEU A 8 -5.81 0.62 -19.16
CA LEU A 8 -5.48 0.27 -17.78
C LEU A 8 -6.45 1.01 -16.84
N ARG A 9 -7.27 0.25 -16.12
CA ARG A 9 -8.18 0.80 -15.11
C ARG A 9 -7.40 0.98 -13.83
N LEU A 10 -7.10 2.24 -13.52
CA LEU A 10 -6.47 2.65 -12.29
C LEU A 10 -7.53 3.02 -11.26
N ALA A 11 -7.24 2.73 -10.00
CA ALA A 11 -8.01 3.17 -8.87
C ALA A 11 -7.06 3.69 -7.78
N VAL A 12 -7.60 4.50 -6.89
CA VAL A 12 -6.87 5.08 -5.76
C VAL A 12 -7.48 4.53 -4.47
N CYS A 13 -6.62 4.04 -3.59
CA CYS A 13 -6.97 3.61 -2.24
C CYS A 13 -6.41 4.60 -1.23
N LEU A 14 -7.26 5.03 -0.30
CA LEU A 14 -6.88 5.83 0.86
C LEU A 14 -6.84 4.91 2.09
N LEU A 15 -5.64 4.51 2.47
CA LEU A 15 -5.42 3.65 3.63
C LEU A 15 -5.31 4.53 4.88
N ASN A 16 -6.32 4.45 5.75
CA ASN A 16 -6.29 5.08 7.06
C ASN A 16 -5.56 4.19 8.08
N ILE A 17 -4.55 4.75 8.73
CA ILE A 17 -3.67 4.09 9.69
C ILE A 17 -3.83 4.79 11.05
N SER A 18 -4.05 4.03 12.11
CA SER A 18 -4.16 4.56 13.48
C SER A 18 -2.79 4.69 14.17
N GLU A 19 -1.80 5.19 13.43
CA GLU A 19 -0.43 5.45 13.89
C GLU A 19 0.15 6.58 13.04
N ALA A 20 0.66 7.62 13.69
CA ALA A 20 1.35 8.76 13.04
C ALA A 20 2.54 9.29 13.83
N ARG A 21 2.73 8.82 15.06
CA ARG A 21 3.81 9.27 15.96
C ARG A 21 5.12 8.58 15.60
N ARG A 22 5.06 7.29 15.25
CA ARG A 22 6.21 6.50 14.81
C ARG A 22 6.26 6.46 13.28
N LYS A 23 6.96 7.46 12.71
CA LYS A 23 7.11 7.61 11.26
C LYS A 23 7.57 6.32 10.56
N TYR A 24 8.52 5.60 11.14
CA TYR A 24 9.04 4.35 10.55
C TYR A 24 7.98 3.27 10.38
N ILE A 25 6.94 3.23 11.25
CA ILE A 25 5.85 2.26 11.12
C ILE A 25 5.01 2.60 9.90
N VAL A 26 4.62 3.87 9.75
CA VAL A 26 3.85 4.35 8.59
C VAL A 26 4.63 4.13 7.28
N GLU A 27 5.94 4.40 7.30
CA GLU A 27 6.83 4.14 6.15
C GLU A 27 6.94 2.65 5.82
N ASN A 28 7.01 1.77 6.82
CA ASN A 28 7.04 0.33 6.60
C ASN A 28 5.73 -0.18 6.00
N VAL A 29 4.58 0.37 6.43
CA VAL A 29 3.28 0.11 5.81
C VAL A 29 3.29 0.56 4.34
N ALA A 30 3.80 1.76 4.05
CA ALA A 30 3.93 2.23 2.66
C ALA A 30 4.83 1.31 1.81
N LYS A 31 5.95 0.82 2.36
CA LYS A 31 6.86 -0.11 1.68
C LYS A 31 6.22 -1.47 1.43
N ALA A 32 5.46 -1.99 2.40
CA ALA A 32 4.73 -3.25 2.25
C ALA A 32 3.68 -3.20 1.12
N ALA A 33 3.17 -2.01 0.79
CA ALA A 33 2.29 -1.81 -0.36
C ALA A 33 3.00 -1.99 -1.71
N LEU A 34 4.31 -1.72 -1.75
CA LEU A 34 5.10 -1.67 -2.98
C LEU A 34 5.83 -2.98 -3.28
N LEU A 35 5.97 -3.86 -2.28
CA LEU A 35 6.80 -5.06 -2.36
C LEU A 35 5.94 -6.34 -2.36
N GLU A 36 6.23 -7.23 -3.31
CA GLU A 36 5.78 -8.61 -3.30
C GLU A 36 6.54 -9.44 -2.25
N LYS A 37 6.02 -10.63 -1.91
CA LYS A 37 6.66 -11.56 -0.97
C LYS A 37 8.08 -11.98 -1.36
N ASN A 38 8.40 -11.92 -2.65
CA ASN A 38 9.72 -12.23 -3.23
C ASN A 38 10.66 -11.00 -3.25
N GLY A 39 10.23 -9.85 -2.71
CA GLY A 39 10.97 -8.59 -2.71
C GLY A 39 10.92 -7.81 -4.04
N GLN A 40 10.19 -8.29 -5.05
CA GLN A 40 9.99 -7.56 -6.30
C GLN A 40 8.98 -6.42 -6.10
N LYS A 41 9.13 -5.35 -6.88
CA LYS A 41 8.18 -4.24 -6.86
C LYS A 41 6.92 -4.63 -7.62
N HIS A 42 5.75 -4.30 -7.08
CA HIS A 42 4.51 -4.40 -7.84
C HIS A 42 4.56 -3.43 -9.05
N PRO A 43 4.48 -3.94 -10.30
CA PRO A 43 4.75 -3.14 -11.50
C PRO A 43 3.72 -2.03 -11.76
N GLU A 44 2.55 -2.09 -11.13
CA GLU A 44 1.44 -1.17 -11.33
C GLU A 44 0.95 -0.52 -10.04
N VAL A 45 1.80 -0.42 -9.01
CA VAL A 45 1.45 0.17 -7.71
C VAL A 45 2.38 1.35 -7.43
N SER A 46 1.80 2.46 -6.99
CA SER A 46 2.54 3.64 -6.56
C SER A 46 1.93 4.26 -5.30
N VAL A 47 2.77 4.65 -4.36
CA VAL A 47 2.37 5.48 -3.22
C VAL A 47 2.46 6.93 -3.67
N LEU A 48 1.32 7.60 -3.75
CA LEU A 48 1.22 8.99 -4.19
C LEU A 48 1.47 9.99 -3.05
N ASN A 49 1.04 9.64 -1.83
CA ASN A 49 1.16 10.53 -0.68
C ASN A 49 1.15 9.76 0.65
N ILE A 50 1.81 10.33 1.65
CA ILE A 50 1.72 9.92 3.06
C ILE A 50 1.44 11.17 3.88
N PHE A 51 0.19 11.33 4.30
CA PHE A 51 -0.20 12.37 5.25
C PHE A 51 -0.18 11.79 6.67
N SER A 52 0.32 12.55 7.65
CA SER A 52 0.40 12.10 9.05
C SER A 52 0.04 13.23 10.00
N ASP A 53 -0.94 12.99 10.85
CA ASP A 53 -1.35 13.87 11.93
C ASP A 53 -0.88 13.27 13.26
N GLN A 54 0.18 13.86 13.84
CA GLN A 54 0.78 13.36 15.08
C GLN A 54 -0.09 13.62 16.31
N GLU A 55 -0.88 14.71 16.31
CA GLU A 55 -1.76 15.08 17.41
C GLU A 55 -2.93 14.10 17.48
N TYR A 56 -3.53 13.81 16.32
CA TYR A 56 -4.63 12.84 16.20
C TYR A 56 -4.18 11.37 16.12
N ASN A 57 -2.87 11.13 16.02
CA ASN A 57 -2.26 9.81 15.85
C ASN A 57 -2.87 9.00 14.68
N ARG A 58 -3.14 9.67 13.55
CA ARG A 58 -3.62 9.02 12.33
C ARG A 58 -2.84 9.45 11.11
N SER A 59 -2.53 8.47 10.26
CA SER A 59 -1.90 8.69 8.97
C SER A 59 -2.79 8.18 7.85
N VAL A 60 -2.68 8.81 6.68
CA VAL A 60 -3.37 8.43 5.47
C VAL A 60 -2.33 8.19 4.38
N ILE A 61 -2.28 6.96 3.86
CA ILE A 61 -1.45 6.64 2.70
C ILE A 61 -2.36 6.60 1.48
N THR A 62 -2.00 7.35 0.44
CA THR A 62 -2.68 7.35 -0.85
C THR A 62 -1.92 6.45 -1.81
N ILE A 63 -2.56 5.39 -2.28
CA ILE A 63 -1.96 4.39 -3.17
C ILE A 63 -2.76 4.38 -4.47
N ALA A 64 -2.08 4.51 -5.61
CA ALA A 64 -2.69 4.30 -6.91
C ALA A 64 -2.19 2.98 -7.47
N ALA A 65 -3.12 2.15 -7.94
CA ALA A 65 -2.76 0.94 -8.66
C ALA A 65 -3.84 0.52 -9.66
N SER A 66 -3.55 -0.47 -10.49
CA SER A 66 -4.60 -1.10 -11.27
C SER A 66 -5.63 -1.78 -10.36
N VAL A 67 -6.88 -1.83 -10.79
CA VAL A 67 -7.97 -2.44 -10.00
C VAL A 67 -7.65 -3.90 -9.63
N ALA A 68 -6.92 -4.62 -10.50
CA ALA A 68 -6.48 -5.99 -10.23
C ALA A 68 -5.46 -6.08 -9.09
N GLU A 69 -4.54 -5.12 -8.99
CA GLU A 69 -3.49 -5.11 -7.97
C GLU A 69 -3.98 -4.58 -6.62
N LEU A 70 -4.90 -3.59 -6.58
CA LEU A 70 -5.46 -3.08 -5.32
C LEU A 70 -6.11 -4.17 -4.46
N GLY A 71 -6.77 -5.14 -5.09
CA GLY A 71 -7.36 -6.28 -4.39
C GLY A 71 -6.32 -7.15 -3.68
N LYS A 72 -5.14 -7.33 -4.28
CA LYS A 72 -4.04 -8.13 -3.71
C LYS A 72 -3.35 -7.39 -2.56
N ILE A 73 -3.13 -6.09 -2.73
CA ILE A 73 -2.52 -5.22 -1.72
C ILE A 73 -3.35 -5.19 -0.43
N SER A 74 -4.68 -5.14 -0.54
CA SER A 74 -5.59 -5.10 0.61
C SER A 74 -5.45 -6.33 1.53
N VAL A 75 -5.25 -7.51 0.94
CA VAL A 75 -4.99 -8.76 1.67
C VAL A 75 -3.57 -8.79 2.26
N SER A 76 -2.59 -8.26 1.52
CA SER A 76 -1.20 -8.11 2.00
C SER A 76 -1.13 -7.23 3.26
N PHE A 77 -1.84 -6.10 3.26
CA PHE A 77 -1.93 -5.23 4.44
C PHE A 77 -2.52 -5.94 5.65
N PHE A 78 -3.62 -6.67 5.47
CA PHE A 78 -4.24 -7.41 6.57
C PHE A 78 -3.30 -8.47 7.15
N LEU A 79 -2.57 -9.19 6.30
CA LEU A 79 -1.61 -10.20 6.74
C LEU A 79 -0.38 -9.61 7.43
N HIS A 80 0.24 -8.56 6.86
CA HIS A 80 1.45 -7.96 7.41
C HIS A 80 1.19 -7.14 8.68
N MET A 81 -0.02 -6.58 8.84
CA MET A 81 -0.42 -5.87 10.07
C MET A 81 -0.91 -6.82 11.17
N SER A 82 -1.47 -7.99 10.82
CA SER A 82 -1.94 -8.99 11.80
C SER A 82 -0.82 -9.93 12.27
N PHE A 83 0.17 -10.21 11.42
CA PHE A 83 1.38 -10.96 11.75
C PHE A 83 2.58 -10.02 11.79
N GLY A 84 2.67 -9.20 12.83
CA GLY A 84 3.87 -8.42 13.12
C GLY A 84 5.09 -9.34 13.27
N GLU A 85 6.16 -9.01 12.56
CA GLU A 85 7.55 -9.45 12.76
C GLU A 85 7.78 -10.88 13.28
N GLY A 86 7.81 -11.84 12.35
CA GLY A 86 8.50 -13.10 12.56
C GLY A 86 9.55 -13.30 11.47
N SER A 87 10.73 -12.69 11.64
CA SER A 87 12.05 -13.03 11.05
C SER A 87 12.92 -11.79 10.90
N ALA A 88 13.50 -11.34 12.01
CA ALA A 88 14.86 -10.83 11.99
C ALA A 88 15.75 -11.97 12.48
N SER A 89 16.48 -12.60 11.57
CA SER A 89 17.63 -13.48 11.83
C SER A 89 18.55 -13.39 10.62
#